data_AF-A0A836HZ25-F1
#
_entry.id   AF-A0A836HZ25-F1
#
_cell.length_a   1.000
_cell.length_b   1.000
_cell.length_c   1.000
_cell.angle_alpha   90.00
_cell.angle_beta   90.00
_cell.angle_gamma   90.00
#
_symmetry.space_group_name_H-M   'P 1'
#
loop_
_entity.id
_entity.type
_entity.pdbx_description
1 polymer ?
#
loop_
_entity_poly.entity_id
_entity_poly.type
_entity_poly.pdbx_seq_one_letter_code
_entity_poly.pdbx_strand_id
1 'polypeptide(L)'
;MSRQFLQQCSKKHLVIHMDINKTIIQIDQAGGRTMEDVLNSNVAANTFGLVDPTNKQWRPLYSVLDAPVKLPDTHSDSVISYDVYIDSLYCAPPGMQQMPKTERDAVWKSVSNLRRQATRKFTFPGEVGEAYAQLVDLQREHLKHGDGYHSIIPSFFHMVNTLSELNFHFTLIFRTFGSDLNTVLQEWSSFVLGTHACKPSGPVLQNLKEKYVEPLSGCLFRQANDIYICDGPRVSLSSYIKPEFDELDSVKVLKHLQQVPGCTLAHKTSFTDLKDHLVEYFAQSNNVGGLVDYYPAWAQAAEHRTGGKVFPVLQDDPNYYYVFFDDNIFIGEEHSIVDLREADGAKSIVDVEVEKKYCIPVNALKAIVDNEYFLNELCACLRLQGSQS
;
A
#
# COMPACT_ATOMS: atom_id res chain seq x y z
N MET A 1 16.45 16.85 -7.91
CA MET A 1 16.51 17.39 -6.52
C MET A 1 16.58 16.27 -5.48
N SER A 2 15.78 15.21 -5.60
CA SER A 2 15.73 14.07 -4.66
C SER A 2 17.07 13.34 -4.49
N ARG A 3 17.76 13.02 -5.61
CA ARG A 3 19.11 12.43 -5.56
C ARG A 3 20.13 13.26 -4.77
N GLN A 4 20.13 14.58 -4.96
CA GLN A 4 21.03 15.51 -4.24
C GLN A 4 20.72 15.55 -2.75
N PHE A 5 19.43 15.55 -2.37
CA PHE A 5 19.03 15.45 -0.97
C PHE A 5 19.54 14.15 -0.34
N LEU A 6 19.36 13.00 -0.99
CA LEU A 6 19.83 11.70 -0.49
C LEU A 6 21.35 11.61 -0.36
N GLN A 7 22.12 12.35 -1.16
CA GLN A 7 23.57 12.44 -0.99
C GLN A 7 23.98 13.14 0.31
N GLN A 8 23.17 14.07 0.80
CA GLN A 8 23.41 14.86 2.03
C GLN A 8 22.69 14.29 3.25
N CYS A 9 21.65 13.49 3.03
CA CYS A 9 20.85 12.86 4.08
C CYS A 9 21.69 11.85 4.89
N SER A 10 21.41 11.74 6.19
CA SER A 10 22.04 10.76 7.07
C SER A 10 21.85 9.35 6.52
N LYS A 11 22.90 8.53 6.57
CA LYS A 11 22.90 7.15 6.06
C LYS A 11 22.35 6.15 7.08
N LYS A 12 21.32 6.55 7.84
CA LYS A 12 20.55 5.63 8.67
C LYS A 12 19.99 4.51 7.81
N HIS A 13 19.85 3.32 8.39
CA HIS A 13 19.29 2.17 7.67
C HIS A 13 17.81 2.42 7.40
N LEU A 14 17.37 2.23 6.15
CA LEU A 14 16.00 2.54 5.74
C LEU A 14 15.11 1.30 5.79
N VAL A 15 14.07 1.29 6.63
CA VAL A 15 13.09 0.20 6.70
C VAL A 15 11.85 0.61 5.90
N ILE A 16 11.67 -0.03 4.74
CA ILE A 16 10.61 0.22 3.77
C ILE A 16 9.56 -0.90 3.86
N HIS A 17 8.37 -0.54 4.30
CA HIS A 17 7.18 -1.35 4.10
C HIS A 17 6.50 -0.90 2.80
N MET A 18 6.34 -1.84 1.87
CA MET A 18 5.79 -1.56 0.54
C MET A 18 4.55 -2.41 0.34
N ASP A 19 3.37 -1.80 0.36
CA ASP A 19 2.17 -2.49 -0.11
C ASP A 19 2.31 -2.90 -1.58
N ILE A 20 1.63 -3.98 -1.95
CA ILE A 20 1.67 -4.55 -3.29
C ILE A 20 0.53 -4.01 -4.18
N ASN A 21 -0.72 -4.24 -3.78
CA ASN A 21 -1.88 -4.12 -4.68
C ASN A 21 -2.27 -2.66 -4.87
N LYS A 22 -2.39 -2.19 -6.11
CA LYS A 22 -2.68 -0.78 -6.48
C LYS A 22 -1.60 0.23 -6.02
N THR A 23 -0.65 -0.20 -5.20
CA THR A 23 0.59 0.51 -4.85
C THR A 23 1.69 0.29 -5.89
N ILE A 24 2.18 -0.95 -6.07
CA ILE A 24 3.23 -1.28 -7.06
C ILE A 24 2.78 -2.25 -8.14
N ILE A 25 1.63 -2.92 -7.98
CA ILE A 25 1.02 -3.79 -9.00
C ILE A 25 -0.35 -3.24 -9.40
N GLN A 26 -0.62 -3.16 -10.70
CA GLN A 26 -1.87 -2.60 -11.26
C GLN A 26 -2.85 -3.67 -11.76
N ILE A 27 -2.69 -4.91 -11.29
CA ILE A 27 -3.58 -6.05 -11.55
C ILE A 27 -4.08 -6.56 -10.20
N ASP A 28 -5.39 -6.64 -10.02
CA ASP A 28 -6.04 -7.16 -8.81
C ASP A 28 -6.80 -8.45 -9.17
N GLN A 29 -6.09 -9.58 -9.21
CA GLN A 29 -6.68 -10.88 -9.52
C GLN A 29 -7.68 -11.33 -8.44
N ALA A 30 -7.39 -11.03 -7.16
CA ALA A 30 -8.25 -11.39 -6.04
C ALA A 30 -9.61 -10.65 -6.08
N GLY A 31 -9.61 -9.39 -6.52
CA GLY A 31 -10.81 -8.58 -6.73
C GLY A 31 -11.49 -8.77 -8.09
N GLY A 32 -10.93 -9.60 -8.97
CA GLY A 32 -11.44 -9.86 -10.32
C GLY A 32 -11.35 -8.65 -11.26
N ARG A 33 -10.40 -7.73 -11.03
CA ARG A 33 -10.22 -6.53 -11.86
C ARG A 33 -9.18 -6.77 -12.93
N THR A 34 -9.50 -6.38 -14.15
CA THR A 34 -8.53 -6.31 -15.25
C THR A 34 -7.63 -5.10 -15.06
N MET A 35 -6.48 -5.09 -15.74
CA MET A 35 -5.62 -3.89 -15.77
C MET A 35 -6.40 -2.66 -16.25
N GLU A 36 -7.25 -2.81 -17.27
CA GLU A 36 -8.04 -1.72 -17.83
C GLU A 36 -9.02 -1.11 -16.80
N ASP A 37 -9.64 -1.95 -15.96
CA ASP A 37 -10.50 -1.50 -14.87
C ASP A 37 -9.73 -0.65 -13.84
N VAL A 38 -8.49 -1.06 -13.54
CA VAL A 38 -7.61 -0.36 -12.60
C VAL A 38 -7.15 0.97 -13.19
N LEU A 39 -6.70 1.00 -14.45
CA LEU A 39 -6.25 2.23 -15.09
C LEU A 39 -7.39 3.27 -15.19
N ASN A 40 -8.61 2.85 -15.54
CA ASN A 40 -9.78 3.73 -15.53
C ASN A 40 -10.10 4.25 -14.12
N SER A 41 -10.04 3.37 -13.11
CA SER A 41 -10.28 3.77 -11.72
C SER A 41 -9.22 4.76 -11.21
N ASN A 42 -7.97 4.62 -11.65
CA ASN A 42 -6.91 5.58 -11.35
C ASN A 42 -7.23 6.96 -11.95
N VAL A 43 -7.75 7.01 -13.18
CA VAL A 43 -8.17 8.28 -13.81
C VAL A 43 -9.38 8.88 -13.10
N ALA A 44 -10.36 8.08 -12.70
CA ALA A 44 -11.49 8.52 -11.88
C ALA A 44 -11.05 9.19 -10.57
N ALA A 45 -10.09 8.58 -9.86
CA ALA A 45 -9.52 9.12 -8.62
C ALA A 45 -8.69 10.39 -8.82
N ASN A 46 -8.26 10.67 -10.05
CA ASN A 46 -7.38 11.78 -10.39
C ASN A 46 -8.03 12.82 -11.31
N THR A 47 -9.34 12.74 -11.49
CA THR A 47 -10.11 13.75 -12.23
C THR A 47 -11.04 14.46 -11.27
N PHE A 48 -10.89 15.78 -11.17
CA PHE A 48 -11.57 16.64 -10.22
C PHE A 48 -12.65 17.44 -10.91
N GLY A 49 -13.75 17.67 -10.20
CA GLY A 49 -14.93 18.29 -10.75
C GLY A 49 -15.85 18.88 -9.71
N LEU A 50 -16.96 19.45 -10.17
CA LEU A 50 -18.00 20.04 -9.34
C LEU A 50 -19.26 19.19 -9.38
N VAL A 51 -19.94 19.10 -8.24
CA VAL A 51 -21.29 18.53 -8.17
C VAL A 51 -22.30 19.64 -8.35
N ASP A 52 -23.07 19.58 -9.43
CA ASP A 52 -24.13 20.55 -9.70
C ASP A 52 -25.17 20.54 -8.57
N PRO A 53 -25.44 21.67 -7.90
CA PRO A 53 -26.30 21.71 -6.72
C PRO A 53 -27.75 21.37 -7.06
N THR A 54 -28.16 21.56 -8.31
CA THR A 54 -29.53 21.43 -8.81
C THR A 54 -29.87 20.00 -9.15
N ASN A 55 -29.01 19.32 -9.92
CA ASN A 55 -29.29 17.96 -10.43
C ASN A 55 -28.40 16.88 -9.77
N LYS A 56 -27.48 17.27 -8.88
CA LYS A 56 -26.53 16.40 -8.18
C LYS A 56 -25.60 15.60 -9.10
N GLN A 57 -25.42 16.03 -10.34
CA GLN A 57 -24.49 15.41 -11.28
C GLN A 57 -23.10 16.04 -11.16
N TRP A 58 -22.09 15.18 -11.13
CA TRP A 58 -20.70 15.60 -11.18
C TRP A 58 -20.28 15.96 -12.61
N ARG A 59 -19.50 17.03 -12.76
CA ARG A 59 -18.93 17.47 -14.03
C ARG A 59 -17.43 17.70 -13.91
N PRO A 60 -16.62 17.17 -14.83
CA PRO A 60 -15.17 17.30 -14.74
C PRO A 60 -14.71 18.74 -14.95
N LEU A 61 -13.61 19.10 -14.29
CA LEU A 61 -12.91 20.38 -14.45
C LEU A 61 -11.47 20.19 -14.94
N TYR A 62 -10.68 19.38 -14.24
CA TYR A 62 -9.27 19.13 -14.56
C TYR A 62 -8.79 17.79 -14.01
N SER A 63 -7.66 17.32 -14.52
CA SER A 63 -6.96 16.14 -14.01
C SER A 63 -5.84 16.54 -13.05
N VAL A 64 -5.27 15.57 -12.33
CA VAL A 64 -4.09 15.79 -11.48
C VAL A 64 -2.86 16.27 -12.26
N LEU A 65 -2.81 16.04 -13.59
CA LEU A 65 -1.71 16.47 -14.45
C LEU A 65 -1.90 17.90 -14.97
N ASP A 66 -3.14 18.35 -15.07
CA ASP A 66 -3.51 19.67 -15.64
C ASP A 66 -4.11 20.61 -14.58
N ALA A 67 -3.89 20.31 -13.30
CA ALA A 67 -4.47 21.07 -12.20
C ALA A 67 -4.02 22.54 -12.24
N PRO A 68 -4.95 23.51 -12.09
CA PRO A 68 -4.59 24.92 -12.14
C PRO A 68 -3.75 25.31 -10.92
N VAL A 69 -2.79 26.21 -11.12
CA VAL A 69 -1.88 26.71 -10.06
C VAL A 69 -2.66 27.39 -8.91
N LYS A 70 -3.82 27.97 -9.23
CA LYS A 70 -4.80 28.45 -8.25
C LYS A 70 -6.11 27.73 -8.49
N LEU A 71 -6.63 27.10 -7.43
CA LEU A 71 -7.98 26.56 -7.45
C LEU A 71 -8.97 27.70 -7.76
N PRO A 72 -10.01 27.47 -8.57
CA PRO A 72 -11.06 28.46 -8.77
C PRO A 72 -11.64 28.88 -7.41
N ASP A 73 -11.95 30.17 -7.23
CA ASP A 73 -12.65 30.66 -6.04
C ASP A 73 -14.08 30.06 -6.01
N THR A 74 -14.22 28.84 -5.51
CA THR A 74 -15.50 28.16 -5.38
C THR A 74 -16.12 28.61 -4.06
N HIS A 75 -16.78 29.76 -4.08
CA HIS A 75 -17.43 30.37 -2.90
C HIS A 75 -18.57 29.54 -2.26
N SER A 76 -18.81 28.28 -2.67
CA SER A 76 -19.76 27.38 -2.00
C SER A 76 -19.59 25.88 -2.30
N ASP A 77 -18.92 25.49 -3.39
CA ASP A 77 -18.95 24.11 -3.86
C ASP A 77 -17.55 23.48 -3.76
N SER A 78 -17.45 22.40 -2.97
CA SER A 78 -16.20 21.63 -2.82
C SER A 78 -15.88 20.90 -4.12
N VAL A 79 -14.74 21.22 -4.73
CA VAL A 79 -14.18 20.42 -5.83
C VAL A 79 -13.77 19.06 -5.29
N ILE A 80 -14.32 17.99 -5.86
CA ILE A 80 -14.05 16.60 -5.46
C ILE A 80 -13.69 15.75 -6.67
N SER A 81 -12.90 14.70 -6.45
CA SER A 81 -12.62 13.70 -7.47
C SER A 81 -13.86 12.87 -7.80
N TYR A 82 -13.87 12.24 -8.99
CA TYR A 82 -15.01 11.43 -9.40
C TYR A 82 -15.22 10.21 -8.50
N ASP A 83 -14.15 9.58 -8.00
CA ASP A 83 -14.27 8.47 -7.05
C ASP A 83 -14.92 8.89 -5.72
N VAL A 84 -14.56 10.04 -5.16
CA VAL A 84 -15.19 10.61 -3.95
C VAL A 84 -16.66 10.93 -4.22
N TYR A 85 -16.99 11.44 -5.40
CA TYR A 85 -18.38 11.61 -5.81
C TYR A 85 -19.14 10.27 -5.83
N ILE A 86 -18.56 9.24 -6.44
CA ILE A 86 -19.17 7.89 -6.48
C ILE A 86 -19.31 7.28 -5.08
N ASP A 87 -18.34 7.49 -4.20
CA ASP A 87 -18.41 7.06 -2.80
C ASP A 87 -19.54 7.75 -2.05
N SER A 88 -19.82 9.02 -2.35
CA SER A 88 -20.93 9.78 -1.77
C SER A 88 -22.31 9.29 -2.26
N LEU A 89 -22.40 8.80 -3.50
CA LEU A 89 -23.63 8.21 -4.05
C LEU A 89 -23.92 6.82 -3.47
N TYR A 90 -22.87 6.06 -3.21
CA TYR A 90 -22.96 4.68 -2.74
C TYR A 90 -22.28 4.54 -1.37
N CYS A 91 -22.83 5.23 -0.35
CA CYS A 91 -22.33 5.12 1.01
C CYS A 91 -22.83 3.85 1.72
N ALA A 92 -22.16 3.47 2.81
CA ALA A 92 -22.65 2.42 3.70
C ALA A 92 -24.03 2.83 4.26
N PRO A 93 -25.06 1.98 4.17
CA PRO A 93 -26.39 2.35 4.65
C PRO A 93 -26.40 2.53 6.17
N PRO A 94 -27.25 3.44 6.70
CA PRO A 94 -27.42 3.60 8.14
C PRO A 94 -27.79 2.27 8.80
N GLY A 95 -27.17 1.95 9.93
CA GLY A 95 -27.46 0.69 10.63
C GLY A 95 -26.64 -0.52 10.16
N MET A 96 -25.80 -0.38 9.13
CA MET A 96 -25.05 -1.50 8.55
C MET A 96 -24.14 -2.22 9.56
N GLN A 97 -23.56 -1.48 10.52
CA GLN A 97 -22.68 -2.07 11.53
C GLN A 97 -23.43 -2.90 12.57
N GLN A 98 -24.74 -2.68 12.71
CA GLN A 98 -25.63 -3.41 13.60
C GLN A 98 -26.21 -4.67 12.94
N MET A 99 -26.01 -4.85 11.63
CA MET A 99 -26.48 -6.03 10.89
C MET A 99 -25.64 -7.27 11.25
N PRO A 100 -26.22 -8.48 11.15
CA PRO A 100 -25.45 -9.73 11.19
C PRO A 100 -24.34 -9.72 10.13
N LYS A 101 -23.19 -10.33 10.45
CA LYS A 101 -22.00 -10.34 9.57
C LYS A 101 -22.30 -10.73 8.12
N THR A 102 -23.08 -11.78 7.91
CA THR A 102 -23.42 -12.28 6.57
C THR A 102 -24.23 -11.26 5.75
N GLU A 103 -25.16 -10.55 6.39
CA GLU A 103 -25.97 -9.51 5.76
C GLU A 103 -25.12 -8.26 5.50
N ARG A 104 -24.31 -7.85 6.48
CA ARG A 104 -23.35 -6.76 6.33
C ARG A 104 -22.39 -7.00 5.16
N ASP A 105 -21.82 -8.19 5.05
CA ASP A 105 -20.90 -8.55 3.97
C ASP A 105 -21.60 -8.52 2.60
N ALA A 106 -22.86 -8.96 2.52
CA ALA A 106 -23.66 -8.91 1.29
C ALA A 106 -24.00 -7.48 0.86
N VAL A 107 -24.36 -6.61 1.81
CA VAL A 107 -24.60 -5.18 1.58
C VAL A 107 -23.31 -4.51 1.12
N TRP A 108 -22.19 -4.74 1.81
CA TRP A 108 -20.89 -4.16 1.44
C TRP A 108 -20.47 -4.57 0.04
N LYS A 109 -20.63 -5.85 -0.30
CA LYS A 109 -20.34 -6.37 -1.63
C LYS A 109 -21.17 -5.67 -2.71
N SER A 110 -22.44 -5.37 -2.41
CA SER A 110 -23.33 -4.66 -3.34
C SER A 110 -22.89 -3.21 -3.55
N VAL A 111 -22.60 -2.49 -2.46
CA VAL A 111 -22.08 -1.10 -2.49
C VAL A 111 -20.75 -1.04 -3.25
N SER A 112 -19.80 -1.91 -2.89
CA SER A 112 -18.48 -2.01 -3.54
C SER A 112 -18.60 -2.28 -5.04
N ASN A 113 -19.53 -3.16 -5.45
CA ASN A 113 -19.76 -3.46 -6.86
C ASN A 113 -20.31 -2.26 -7.64
N LEU A 114 -21.22 -1.47 -7.05
CA LEU A 114 -21.75 -0.25 -7.69
C LEU A 114 -20.65 0.78 -7.90
N ARG A 115 -19.82 1.02 -6.88
CA ARG A 115 -18.65 1.92 -6.97
C ARG A 115 -17.70 1.47 -8.09
N ARG A 116 -17.32 0.20 -8.08
CA ARG A 116 -16.45 -0.40 -9.11
C ARG A 116 -17.02 -0.27 -10.52
N GLN A 117 -18.32 -0.50 -10.69
CA GLN A 117 -18.97 -0.38 -12.00
C GLN A 117 -18.95 1.04 -12.54
N ALA A 118 -19.02 2.05 -11.67
CA ALA A 118 -18.92 3.45 -12.07
C ALA A 118 -17.48 3.85 -12.43
N THR A 119 -16.50 3.50 -11.59
CA THR A 119 -15.11 3.94 -11.79
C THR A 119 -14.40 3.22 -12.94
N ARG A 120 -14.69 1.94 -13.17
CA ARG A 120 -13.98 1.13 -14.18
C ARG A 120 -14.23 1.53 -15.64
N LYS A 121 -15.29 2.29 -15.88
CA LYS A 121 -15.70 2.75 -17.21
C LYS A 121 -15.63 4.27 -17.35
N PHE A 122 -15.02 4.96 -16.37
CA PHE A 122 -15.08 6.41 -16.25
C PHE A 122 -14.75 7.15 -17.56
N THR A 123 -13.78 6.65 -18.33
CA THR A 123 -13.34 7.28 -19.58
C THR A 123 -13.89 6.62 -20.85
N PHE A 124 -14.87 5.72 -20.74
CA PHE A 124 -15.46 5.07 -21.92
C PHE A 124 -16.29 6.08 -22.74
N PRO A 125 -16.50 5.83 -24.05
CA PRO A 125 -17.33 6.70 -24.88
C PRO A 125 -18.73 6.92 -24.28
N GLY A 126 -19.15 8.17 -24.14
CA GLY A 126 -20.41 8.60 -23.55
C GLY A 126 -20.39 8.74 -22.02
N GLU A 127 -19.30 8.37 -21.34
CA GLU A 127 -19.17 8.55 -19.89
C GLU A 127 -18.59 9.92 -19.54
N VAL A 128 -18.82 10.37 -18.31
CA VAL A 128 -18.49 11.75 -17.88
C VAL A 128 -16.99 12.07 -17.91
N GLY A 129 -16.13 11.05 -17.94
CA GLY A 129 -14.68 11.17 -18.02
C GLY A 129 -14.11 10.92 -19.43
N GLU A 130 -14.93 10.80 -20.48
CA GLU A 130 -14.47 10.46 -21.85
C GLU A 130 -13.29 11.34 -22.32
N ALA A 131 -13.35 12.65 -22.04
CA ALA A 131 -12.29 13.60 -22.40
C ALA A 131 -10.94 13.38 -21.69
N TYR A 132 -10.85 12.41 -20.77
CA TYR A 132 -9.65 12.02 -20.03
C TYR A 132 -9.15 10.63 -20.40
N ALA A 133 -9.70 9.99 -21.45
CA ALA A 133 -9.27 8.68 -21.91
C ALA A 133 -7.76 8.60 -22.22
N GLN A 134 -7.15 9.71 -22.68
CA GLN A 134 -5.71 9.79 -22.90
C GLN A 134 -4.86 9.49 -21.65
N LEU A 135 -5.40 9.66 -20.44
CA LEU A 135 -4.70 9.33 -19.19
C LEU A 135 -4.65 7.82 -18.93
N VAL A 136 -5.61 7.07 -19.48
CA VAL A 136 -5.56 5.60 -19.48
C VAL A 136 -4.47 5.13 -20.45
N ASP A 137 -4.42 5.73 -21.65
CA ASP A 137 -3.39 5.43 -22.65
C ASP A 137 -1.98 5.76 -22.14
N LEU A 138 -1.81 6.91 -21.48
CA LEU A 138 -0.55 7.33 -20.88
C LEU A 138 -0.03 6.31 -19.85
N GLN A 139 -0.89 5.82 -18.97
CA GLN A 139 -0.52 4.77 -18.01
C GLN A 139 -0.12 3.48 -18.74
N ARG A 140 -0.90 3.08 -19.75
CA ARG A 140 -0.63 1.87 -20.55
C ARG A 140 0.73 1.95 -21.23
N GLU A 141 1.10 3.10 -21.78
CA GLU A 141 2.40 3.33 -22.41
C GLU A 141 3.56 3.14 -21.43
N HIS A 142 3.43 3.65 -20.20
CA HIS A 142 4.48 3.52 -19.16
C HIS A 142 4.58 2.10 -18.59
N LEU A 143 3.49 1.34 -18.59
CA LEU A 143 3.49 -0.05 -18.15
C LEU A 143 3.96 -1.02 -19.24
N LYS A 144 3.91 -0.63 -20.52
CA LYS A 144 4.18 -1.54 -21.64
C LYS A 144 5.64 -2.02 -21.62
N HIS A 145 5.82 -3.33 -21.71
CA HIS A 145 7.13 -3.96 -21.83
C HIS A 145 7.10 -5.15 -22.79
N GLY A 146 7.84 -5.07 -23.89
CA GLY A 146 7.79 -6.07 -24.96
C GLY A 146 6.35 -6.21 -25.50
N ASP A 147 5.86 -7.45 -25.52
CA ASP A 147 4.48 -7.78 -25.91
C ASP A 147 3.48 -7.75 -24.73
N GLY A 148 3.94 -7.41 -23.53
CA GLY A 148 3.13 -7.41 -22.30
C GLY A 148 3.27 -6.12 -21.50
N TYR A 149 3.07 -6.24 -20.18
CA TYR A 149 3.17 -5.14 -19.23
C TYR A 149 4.10 -5.52 -18.08
N HIS A 150 4.78 -4.52 -17.52
CA HIS A 150 5.41 -4.62 -16.23
C HIS A 150 4.38 -5.05 -15.17
N SER A 151 4.72 -6.05 -14.36
CA SER A 151 3.88 -6.47 -13.25
C SER A 151 4.08 -5.52 -12.07
N ILE A 152 5.33 -5.33 -11.62
CA ILE A 152 5.73 -4.25 -10.71
C ILE A 152 6.06 -2.99 -11.52
N ILE A 153 5.48 -1.86 -11.13
CA ILE A 153 5.64 -0.59 -11.85
C ILE A 153 7.11 -0.10 -11.87
N PRO A 154 7.62 0.43 -13.00
CA PRO A 154 9.04 0.77 -13.16
C PRO A 154 9.61 1.78 -12.15
N SER A 155 8.82 2.75 -11.71
CA SER A 155 9.23 3.80 -10.76
C SER A 155 9.68 3.23 -9.40
N PHE A 156 9.17 2.07 -9.00
CA PHE A 156 9.64 1.34 -7.82
C PHE A 156 11.10 0.90 -7.99
N PHE A 157 11.42 0.26 -9.12
CA PHE A 157 12.79 -0.18 -9.40
C PHE A 157 13.75 1.00 -9.56
N HIS A 158 13.26 2.12 -10.09
CA HIS A 158 14.03 3.36 -10.15
C HIS A 158 14.43 3.89 -8.76
N MET A 159 13.50 3.89 -7.81
CA MET A 159 13.80 4.24 -6.42
C MET A 159 14.86 3.29 -5.83
N VAL A 160 14.67 1.99 -5.97
CA VAL A 160 15.58 0.97 -5.41
C VAL A 160 16.98 1.07 -6.02
N ASN A 161 17.09 1.25 -7.34
CA ASN A 161 18.36 1.50 -8.03
C ASN A 161 19.04 2.76 -7.49
N THR A 162 18.29 3.86 -7.35
CA THR A 162 18.85 5.11 -6.84
C THR A 162 19.37 4.97 -5.40
N LEU A 163 18.64 4.27 -4.53
CA LEU A 163 19.09 3.99 -3.16
C LEU A 163 20.40 3.19 -3.16
N SER A 164 20.47 2.15 -3.98
CA SER A 164 21.65 1.30 -4.13
C SER A 164 22.87 2.06 -4.67
N GLU A 165 22.71 2.85 -5.73
CA GLU A 165 23.75 3.70 -6.30
C GLU A 165 24.30 4.74 -5.31
N LEU A 166 23.46 5.23 -4.40
CA LEU A 166 23.84 6.16 -3.34
C LEU A 166 24.27 5.47 -2.05
N ASN A 167 24.46 4.15 -2.08
CA ASN A 167 24.88 3.31 -0.97
C ASN A 167 23.99 3.45 0.28
N PHE A 168 22.67 3.57 0.09
CA PHE A 168 21.71 3.44 1.18
C PHE A 168 21.44 1.96 1.45
N HIS A 169 21.71 1.53 2.68
CA HIS A 169 21.26 0.23 3.17
C HIS A 169 19.77 0.31 3.52
N PHE A 170 19.04 -0.73 3.13
CA PHE A 170 17.60 -0.79 3.38
C PHE A 170 17.15 -2.21 3.74
N THR A 171 16.05 -2.27 4.49
CA THR A 171 15.20 -3.45 4.61
C THR A 171 13.93 -3.19 3.82
N LEU A 172 13.62 -4.07 2.88
CA LEU A 172 12.42 -4.00 2.05
C LEU A 172 11.47 -5.13 2.42
N ILE A 173 10.28 -4.75 2.88
CA ILE A 173 9.23 -5.67 3.34
C ILE A 173 8.00 -5.45 2.47
N PHE A 174 7.75 -6.37 1.55
CA PHE A 174 6.50 -6.37 0.77
C PHE A 174 5.32 -6.74 1.66
N ARG A 175 4.24 -5.96 1.60
CA ARG A 175 3.03 -6.14 2.41
C ARG A 175 1.84 -6.43 1.50
N THR A 176 1.00 -7.37 1.87
CA THR A 176 -0.27 -7.60 1.16
C THR A 176 -1.27 -8.29 2.08
N PHE A 177 -2.55 -8.08 1.83
CA PHE A 177 -3.63 -8.88 2.38
C PHE A 177 -3.98 -10.11 1.52
N GLY A 178 -3.49 -10.13 0.27
CA GLY A 178 -3.85 -11.07 -0.78
C GLY A 178 -2.81 -12.17 -1.03
N SER A 179 -2.81 -12.68 -2.27
CA SER A 179 -2.00 -13.83 -2.70
C SER A 179 -0.82 -13.45 -3.62
N ASP A 180 -0.62 -12.16 -3.90
CA ASP A 180 0.34 -11.69 -4.90
C ASP A 180 1.81 -11.76 -4.46
N LEU A 181 2.06 -12.04 -3.17
CA LEU A 181 3.40 -12.02 -2.60
C LEU A 181 4.38 -12.94 -3.35
N ASN A 182 3.95 -14.14 -3.74
CA ASN A 182 4.83 -15.07 -4.44
C ASN A 182 5.29 -14.52 -5.81
N THR A 183 4.37 -13.91 -6.56
CA THR A 183 4.67 -13.32 -7.88
C THR A 183 5.62 -12.12 -7.73
N VAL A 184 5.38 -11.26 -6.73
CA VAL A 184 6.25 -10.12 -6.41
C VAL A 184 7.66 -10.55 -6.08
N LEU A 185 7.83 -11.57 -5.23
CA LEU A 185 9.15 -12.08 -4.86
C LEU A 185 9.89 -12.72 -6.04
N GLN A 186 9.17 -13.38 -6.97
CA GLN A 186 9.75 -13.91 -8.20
C GLN A 186 10.23 -12.81 -9.15
N GLU A 187 9.46 -11.72 -9.28
CA GLU A 187 9.85 -10.57 -10.09
C GLU A 187 11.03 -9.81 -9.45
N TRP A 188 11.03 -9.66 -8.12
CA TRP A 188 12.18 -9.14 -7.37
C TRP A 188 13.44 -9.97 -7.61
N SER A 189 13.34 -11.30 -7.53
CA SER A 189 14.45 -12.22 -7.81
C SER A 189 15.01 -11.99 -9.23
N SER A 190 14.12 -11.93 -10.22
CA SER A 190 14.48 -11.64 -11.60
C SER A 190 15.18 -10.29 -11.75
N PHE A 191 14.76 -9.28 -10.99
CA PHE A 191 15.39 -7.98 -10.94
C PHE A 191 16.80 -8.05 -10.36
N VAL A 192 16.98 -8.59 -9.15
CA VAL A 192 18.30 -8.68 -8.51
C VAL A 192 19.28 -9.52 -9.33
N LEU A 193 18.82 -10.61 -9.95
CA LEU A 193 19.67 -11.46 -10.79
C LEU A 193 20.02 -10.82 -12.14
N GLY A 194 19.32 -9.76 -12.54
CA GLY A 194 19.56 -9.01 -13.77
C GLY A 194 18.86 -9.57 -15.01
N THR A 195 17.89 -10.47 -14.84
CA THR A 195 17.05 -10.98 -15.93
C THR A 195 15.85 -10.07 -16.21
N HIS A 196 15.39 -9.30 -15.21
CA HIS A 196 14.33 -8.30 -15.38
C HIS A 196 14.72 -7.16 -16.34
N ALA A 197 13.73 -6.48 -16.89
CA ALA A 197 13.89 -5.37 -17.82
C ALA A 197 14.55 -4.13 -17.19
N CYS A 198 14.17 -3.77 -15.96
CA CYS A 198 14.64 -2.54 -15.32
C CYS A 198 16.12 -2.58 -14.91
N LYS A 199 16.74 -3.76 -14.85
CA LYS A 199 18.13 -4.05 -14.43
C LYS A 199 18.57 -3.46 -13.07
N PRO A 200 19.25 -4.24 -12.22
CA PRO A 200 19.74 -3.75 -10.94
C PRO A 200 20.98 -2.88 -11.16
N SER A 201 21.13 -1.81 -10.39
CA SER A 201 22.24 -0.87 -10.45
C SER A 201 22.76 -0.50 -9.05
N GLY A 202 24.07 -0.25 -8.95
CA GLY A 202 24.72 0.22 -7.73
C GLY A 202 25.24 -0.87 -6.77
N PRO A 203 26.09 -0.48 -5.80
CA PRO A 203 26.84 -1.40 -4.94
C PRO A 203 25.97 -2.25 -4.01
N VAL A 204 24.86 -1.72 -3.48
CA VAL A 204 24.02 -2.47 -2.54
C VAL A 204 23.36 -3.64 -3.26
N LEU A 205 22.75 -3.40 -4.42
CA LEU A 205 22.14 -4.45 -5.25
C LEU A 205 23.18 -5.41 -5.83
N GLN A 206 24.40 -4.94 -6.15
CA GLN A 206 25.49 -5.82 -6.55
C GLN A 206 25.83 -6.82 -5.44
N ASN A 207 26.00 -6.35 -4.20
CA ASN A 207 26.26 -7.24 -3.06
C ASN A 207 25.07 -8.19 -2.79
N LEU A 208 23.82 -7.71 -2.96
CA LEU A 208 22.63 -8.58 -2.88
C LEU A 208 22.66 -9.70 -3.93
N LYS A 209 23.08 -9.39 -5.16
CA LYS A 209 23.22 -10.38 -6.23
C LYS A 209 24.33 -11.40 -5.94
N GLU A 210 25.49 -10.94 -5.50
CA GLU A 210 26.65 -11.79 -5.21
C GLU A 210 26.39 -12.76 -4.05
N LYS A 211 25.59 -12.33 -3.07
CA LYS A 211 25.22 -13.12 -1.89
C LYS A 211 23.74 -13.48 -1.89
N TYR A 212 23.14 -13.69 -3.07
CA TYR A 212 21.69 -13.87 -3.18
C TYR A 212 21.17 -14.95 -2.23
N VAL A 213 20.18 -14.57 -1.42
CA VAL A 213 19.40 -15.45 -0.55
C VAL A 213 17.94 -15.22 -0.94
N GLU A 214 17.17 -16.30 -1.06
CA GLU A 214 15.75 -16.19 -1.34
C GLU A 214 15.05 -15.35 -0.25
N PRO A 215 14.22 -14.36 -0.62
CA PRO A 215 13.53 -13.54 0.35
C PRO A 215 12.70 -14.37 1.33
N LEU A 216 12.85 -14.09 2.63
CA LEU A 216 12.02 -14.70 3.66
C LEU A 216 10.59 -14.16 3.56
N SER A 217 9.66 -14.92 4.11
CA SER A 217 8.25 -14.55 4.17
C SER A 217 7.66 -14.85 5.53
N GLY A 218 6.53 -14.23 5.86
CA GLY A 218 5.75 -14.55 7.04
C GLY A 218 4.33 -14.06 6.93
N CYS A 219 3.56 -14.23 8.00
CA CYS A 219 2.24 -13.63 8.11
C CYS A 219 2.01 -13.01 9.49
N LEU A 220 1.21 -11.95 9.49
CA LEU A 220 0.77 -11.28 10.70
C LEU A 220 -0.69 -11.62 10.95
N PHE A 221 -0.96 -12.11 12.15
CA PHE A 221 -2.32 -12.29 12.64
C PHE A 221 -2.55 -11.32 13.79
N ARG A 222 -3.69 -10.64 13.74
CA ARG A 222 -4.09 -9.67 14.75
C ARG A 222 -5.53 -9.93 15.15
N GLN A 223 -5.77 -9.85 16.44
CA GLN A 223 -7.12 -9.81 17.00
C GLN A 223 -7.12 -8.82 18.15
N ALA A 224 -7.87 -7.71 17.99
CA ALA A 224 -7.82 -6.57 18.89
C ALA A 224 -6.38 -6.05 19.13
N ASN A 225 -5.89 -6.10 20.37
CA ASN A 225 -4.55 -5.67 20.74
C ASN A 225 -3.52 -6.81 20.72
N ASP A 226 -3.96 -8.04 20.52
CA ASP A 226 -3.06 -9.19 20.46
C ASP A 226 -2.53 -9.36 19.04
N ILE A 227 -1.20 -9.46 18.95
CA ILE A 227 -0.48 -9.61 17.70
C ILE A 227 0.35 -10.87 17.75
N TYR A 228 0.32 -11.58 16.63
CA TYR A 228 1.04 -12.81 16.43
C TYR A 228 1.77 -12.71 15.11
N ILE A 229 3.00 -13.21 15.11
CA ILE A 229 3.79 -13.37 13.90
C ILE A 229 4.01 -14.87 13.67
N CYS A 230 3.87 -15.29 12.42
CA CYS A 230 4.32 -16.60 11.97
C CYS A 230 5.35 -16.41 10.85
N ASP A 231 6.56 -16.88 11.12
CA ASP A 231 7.69 -16.86 10.19
C ASP A 231 7.55 -18.02 9.21
N GLY A 232 7.81 -17.74 7.93
CA GLY A 232 7.84 -18.71 6.84
C GLY A 232 6.72 -18.59 5.80
N PRO A 233 5.42 -18.50 6.15
CA PRO A 233 4.34 -18.57 5.16
C PRO A 233 4.35 -17.44 4.14
N ARG A 234 3.87 -17.75 2.94
CA ARG A 234 3.53 -16.76 1.88
C ARG A 234 2.02 -16.51 1.78
N VAL A 235 1.26 -16.95 2.78
CA VAL A 235 -0.20 -16.84 2.88
C VAL A 235 -0.59 -16.48 4.31
N SER A 236 -1.74 -15.83 4.48
CA SER A 236 -2.27 -15.55 5.82
C SER A 236 -3.08 -16.73 6.35
N LEU A 237 -3.38 -16.68 7.65
CA LEU A 237 -4.19 -17.71 8.30
C LEU A 237 -5.55 -17.90 7.63
N SER A 238 -6.15 -16.85 7.06
CA SER A 238 -7.47 -16.88 6.41
C SER A 238 -7.55 -17.83 5.20
N SER A 239 -6.41 -18.20 4.62
CA SER A 239 -6.35 -19.21 3.56
C SER A 239 -6.63 -20.63 4.07
N TYR A 240 -6.55 -20.86 5.38
CA TYR A 240 -6.66 -22.19 6.01
C TYR A 240 -7.87 -22.33 6.94
N ILE A 241 -8.36 -21.22 7.48
CA ILE A 241 -9.51 -21.19 8.40
C ILE A 241 -10.75 -20.64 7.71
N LYS A 242 -11.94 -21.01 8.22
CA LYS A 242 -13.19 -20.42 7.74
C LYS A 242 -13.19 -18.90 8.03
N PRO A 243 -13.89 -18.08 7.21
CA PRO A 243 -13.98 -16.63 7.39
C PRO A 243 -14.53 -16.16 8.76
N GLU A 244 -15.13 -17.08 9.53
CA GLU A 244 -15.75 -16.87 10.84
C GLU A 244 -14.83 -17.23 12.02
N PHE A 245 -13.52 -17.37 11.79
CA PHE A 245 -12.59 -17.60 12.89
C PHE A 245 -12.53 -16.39 13.83
N ASP A 246 -13.07 -16.58 15.04
CA ASP A 246 -13.09 -15.62 16.14
C ASP A 246 -12.60 -16.31 17.42
N GLU A 247 -11.40 -16.87 17.37
CA GLU A 247 -10.82 -17.59 18.50
C GLU A 247 -9.90 -16.66 19.30
N LEU A 248 -10.34 -16.26 20.50
CA LEU A 248 -9.60 -15.36 21.39
C LEU A 248 -8.57 -16.08 22.27
N ASP A 249 -8.61 -17.42 22.33
CA ASP A 249 -7.65 -18.19 23.11
C ASP A 249 -6.28 -18.22 22.42
N SER A 250 -5.29 -17.58 23.06
CA SER A 250 -3.94 -17.47 22.53
C SER A 250 -3.27 -18.81 22.18
N VAL A 251 -3.53 -19.88 22.94
CA VAL A 251 -2.94 -21.19 22.71
C VAL A 251 -3.53 -21.81 21.44
N LYS A 252 -4.84 -21.66 21.26
CA LYS A 252 -5.50 -22.14 20.04
C LYS A 252 -5.13 -21.29 18.83
N VAL A 253 -5.03 -19.97 18.94
CA VAL A 253 -4.55 -19.11 17.83
C VAL A 253 -3.17 -19.59 17.36
N LEU A 254 -2.23 -19.78 18.28
CA LEU A 254 -0.89 -20.30 17.96
C LEU A 254 -0.94 -21.68 17.30
N LYS A 255 -1.80 -22.58 17.79
CA LYS A 255 -1.98 -23.91 17.18
C LYS A 255 -2.46 -23.83 15.73
N HIS A 256 -3.33 -22.87 15.39
CA HIS A 256 -3.78 -22.66 14.02
C HIS A 256 -2.68 -22.03 13.16
N LEU A 257 -1.94 -21.05 13.69
CA LEU A 257 -0.81 -20.42 13.00
C LEU A 257 0.29 -21.44 12.66
N GLN A 258 0.60 -22.34 13.58
CA GLN A 258 1.55 -23.44 13.37
C GLN A 258 1.15 -24.40 12.24
N GLN A 259 -0.13 -24.41 11.85
CA GLN A 259 -0.63 -25.24 10.75
C GLN A 259 -0.62 -24.51 9.40
N VAL A 260 -0.33 -23.21 9.38
CA VAL A 260 -0.24 -22.45 8.12
C VAL A 260 0.91 -23.02 7.29
N PRO A 261 0.68 -23.33 6.00
CA PRO A 261 1.75 -23.88 5.15
C PRO A 261 2.99 -22.99 5.13
N GLY A 262 4.13 -23.60 5.45
CA GLY A 262 5.42 -22.92 5.52
C GLY A 262 5.74 -22.33 6.89
N CYS A 263 4.88 -22.43 7.91
CA CYS A 263 5.20 -21.92 9.25
C CYS A 263 6.40 -22.65 9.86
N THR A 264 7.44 -21.90 10.21
CA THR A 264 8.63 -22.38 10.93
C THR A 264 8.61 -21.98 12.39
N LEU A 265 8.03 -20.83 12.71
CA LEU A 265 7.87 -20.34 14.07
C LEU A 265 6.58 -19.52 14.13
N ALA A 266 5.77 -19.70 15.16
CA ALA A 266 4.64 -18.84 15.46
C ALA A 266 4.65 -18.46 16.93
N HIS A 267 4.52 -17.17 17.22
CA HIS A 267 4.49 -16.68 18.60
C HIS A 267 3.66 -15.40 18.70
N LYS A 268 3.18 -15.14 19.92
CA LYS A 268 2.57 -13.85 20.29
C LYS A 268 3.69 -12.84 20.51
N THR A 269 3.52 -11.62 20.03
CA THR A 269 4.52 -10.55 20.10
C THR A 269 3.91 -9.26 20.67
N SER A 270 4.78 -8.30 21.02
CA SER A 270 4.42 -6.93 21.32
C SER A 270 4.72 -6.00 20.13
N PHE A 271 4.34 -4.72 20.21
CA PHE A 271 4.68 -3.72 19.19
C PHE A 271 6.19 -3.43 19.15
N THR A 272 6.83 -3.33 20.32
CA THR A 272 8.28 -3.17 20.44
C THR A 272 9.00 -4.36 19.82
N ASP A 273 8.66 -5.57 20.27
CA ASP A 273 9.33 -6.80 19.79
C ASP A 273 9.06 -7.03 18.30
N LEU A 274 7.86 -6.67 17.80
CA LEU A 274 7.56 -6.78 16.37
C LEU A 274 8.47 -5.87 15.55
N LYS A 275 8.66 -4.60 15.95
CA LYS A 275 9.54 -3.66 15.23
C LYS A 275 10.94 -4.24 15.05
N ASP A 276 11.52 -4.77 16.13
CA ASP A 276 12.87 -5.32 16.13
C ASP A 276 12.94 -6.66 15.38
N HIS A 277 11.98 -7.56 15.63
CA HIS A 277 11.87 -8.86 14.96
C HIS A 277 11.81 -8.71 13.44
N LEU A 278 11.04 -7.75 12.91
CA LEU A 278 10.95 -7.58 11.46
C LEU A 278 12.30 -7.22 10.82
N VAL A 279 13.09 -6.36 11.46
CA VAL A 279 14.42 -5.99 10.95
C VAL A 279 15.38 -7.17 11.05
N GLU A 280 15.42 -7.84 12.20
CA GLU A 280 16.32 -8.98 12.47
C GLU A 280 15.98 -10.21 11.63
N TYR A 281 14.70 -10.52 11.46
CA TYR A 281 14.21 -11.63 10.67
C TYR A 281 14.58 -11.46 9.20
N PHE A 282 14.25 -10.30 8.60
CA PHE A 282 14.54 -10.07 7.18
C PHE A 282 16.03 -9.85 6.90
N ALA A 283 16.85 -9.45 7.88
CA ALA A 283 18.31 -9.42 7.71
C ALA A 283 18.89 -10.79 7.30
N GLN A 284 18.25 -11.90 7.68
CA GLN A 284 18.66 -13.26 7.32
C GLN A 284 18.45 -13.59 5.82
N SER A 285 17.66 -12.79 5.11
CA SER A 285 17.47 -12.85 3.64
C SER A 285 18.02 -11.59 2.96
N ASN A 286 19.14 -11.09 3.48
CA ASN A 286 19.79 -9.86 3.04
C ASN A 286 18.85 -8.64 3.04
N ASN A 287 18.01 -8.54 4.06
CA ASN A 287 17.08 -7.44 4.28
C ASN A 287 15.95 -7.33 3.25
N VAL A 288 15.53 -8.43 2.60
CA VAL A 288 14.36 -8.43 1.73
C VAL A 288 13.42 -9.55 2.07
N GLY A 289 12.14 -9.25 2.22
CA GLY A 289 11.13 -10.28 2.40
C GLY A 289 9.71 -9.76 2.23
N GLY A 290 8.74 -10.56 2.68
CA GLY A 290 7.34 -10.18 2.61
C GLY A 290 6.49 -10.69 3.75
N LEU A 291 5.42 -9.97 4.05
CA LEU A 291 4.44 -10.34 5.06
C LEU A 291 3.04 -10.32 4.46
N VAL A 292 2.29 -11.37 4.74
CA VAL A 292 0.86 -11.42 4.45
C VAL A 292 0.08 -11.05 5.71
N ASP A 293 -0.64 -9.93 5.62
CA ASP A 293 -1.51 -9.42 6.68
C ASP A 293 -2.85 -10.18 6.73
N TYR A 294 -3.47 -10.22 7.90
CA TYR A 294 -4.74 -10.92 8.10
C TYR A 294 -5.95 -10.03 7.75
N TYR A 295 -6.39 -10.07 6.49
CA TYR A 295 -7.50 -9.27 5.96
C TYR A 295 -8.79 -9.31 6.81
N PRO A 296 -9.23 -10.47 7.37
CA PRO A 296 -10.45 -10.50 8.14
C PRO A 296 -10.43 -9.56 9.37
N ALA A 297 -9.27 -9.25 9.96
CA ALA A 297 -9.21 -8.27 11.05
C ALA A 297 -9.63 -6.87 10.57
N TRP A 298 -9.13 -6.44 9.42
CA TRP A 298 -9.43 -5.12 8.85
C TRP A 298 -10.88 -5.02 8.38
N ALA A 299 -11.36 -6.04 7.66
CA ALA A 299 -12.74 -6.10 7.19
C ALA A 299 -13.76 -6.12 8.35
N GLN A 300 -13.48 -6.88 9.42
CA GLN A 300 -14.37 -6.96 10.59
C GLN A 300 -14.36 -5.69 11.43
N ALA A 301 -13.26 -4.92 11.39
CA ALA A 301 -13.16 -3.61 12.01
C ALA A 301 -13.76 -2.48 11.14
N ALA A 302 -14.54 -2.80 10.10
CA ALA A 302 -15.11 -1.82 9.17
C ALA A 302 -14.04 -0.89 8.56
N GLU A 303 -12.92 -1.48 8.17
CA GLU A 303 -11.78 -0.79 7.53
C GLU A 303 -11.11 0.26 8.43
N HIS A 304 -11.39 0.22 9.73
CA HIS A 304 -10.70 1.03 10.73
C HIS A 304 -9.23 0.60 10.85
N ARG A 305 -8.32 1.56 11.02
CA ARG A 305 -6.87 1.32 11.08
C ARG A 305 -6.48 0.29 12.13
N THR A 306 -7.19 0.23 13.25
CA THR A 306 -6.95 -0.78 14.31
C THR A 306 -7.19 -2.24 13.89
N GLY A 307 -7.82 -2.49 12.74
CA GLY A 307 -7.85 -3.82 12.12
C GLY A 307 -6.85 -3.99 10.98
N GLY A 308 -6.21 -2.90 10.55
CA GLY A 308 -5.32 -2.81 9.40
C GLY A 308 -3.90 -3.34 9.64
N LYS A 309 -2.99 -2.94 8.74
CA LYS A 309 -1.60 -3.38 8.73
C LYS A 309 -0.84 -2.74 9.89
N VAL A 310 -0.41 -3.57 10.83
CA VAL A 310 0.33 -3.12 12.01
C VAL A 310 1.69 -2.55 11.61
N PHE A 311 1.98 -1.31 12.04
CA PHE A 311 3.22 -0.62 11.75
C PHE A 311 3.75 0.11 13.01
N PRO A 312 4.53 -0.59 13.86
CA PRO A 312 5.13 0.01 15.04
C PRO A 312 6.41 0.77 14.66
N VAL A 313 6.55 2.00 15.16
CA VAL A 313 7.72 2.84 14.93
C VAL A 313 8.25 3.41 16.24
N LEU A 314 9.57 3.61 16.30
CA LEU A 314 10.19 4.43 17.33
C LEU A 314 10.40 5.83 16.76
N GLN A 315 9.83 6.84 17.41
CA GLN A 315 10.04 8.22 16.98
C GLN A 315 11.49 8.63 17.24
N ASP A 316 12.07 9.39 16.32
CA ASP A 316 13.45 9.90 16.39
C ASP A 316 14.51 8.79 16.55
N ASP A 317 14.27 7.61 15.97
CA ASP A 317 15.21 6.49 16.00
C ASP A 317 16.58 6.91 15.44
N PRO A 318 17.69 6.78 16.19
CA PRO A 318 19.01 7.23 15.75
C PRO A 318 19.59 6.36 14.63
N ASN A 319 19.12 5.13 14.47
CA ASN A 319 19.69 4.13 13.58
C ASN A 319 18.86 3.92 12.32
N TYR A 320 17.55 4.13 12.41
CA TYR A 320 16.60 3.78 11.35
C TYR A 320 15.81 4.98 10.83
N TYR A 321 15.46 4.91 9.55
CA TYR A 321 14.30 5.60 9.00
C TYR A 321 13.21 4.56 8.74
N TYR A 322 11.96 4.89 9.04
CA TYR A 322 10.82 4.00 8.82
C TYR A 322 9.85 4.63 7.83
N VAL A 323 9.44 3.88 6.80
CA VAL A 323 8.45 4.35 5.82
C VAL A 323 7.48 3.23 5.43
N PHE A 324 6.21 3.58 5.24
CA PHE A 324 5.16 2.69 4.76
C PHE A 324 4.46 3.32 3.55
N PHE A 325 4.53 2.64 2.40
CA PHE A 325 3.83 3.00 1.18
C PHE A 325 2.57 2.15 1.02
N ASP A 326 1.43 2.79 0.81
CA ASP A 326 0.15 2.14 0.53
C ASP A 326 -0.81 3.15 -0.14
N ASP A 327 -1.62 2.71 -1.11
CA ASP A 327 -2.58 3.57 -1.79
C ASP A 327 -3.81 3.90 -0.93
N ASN A 328 -4.06 3.11 0.12
CA ASN A 328 -5.20 3.26 1.01
C ASN A 328 -4.81 3.84 2.38
N ILE A 329 -3.69 4.57 2.43
CA ILE A 329 -3.34 5.44 3.57
C ILE A 329 -4.13 6.74 3.44
N PHE A 330 -4.86 7.09 4.50
CA PHE A 330 -5.50 8.39 4.66
C PHE A 330 -4.96 9.03 5.95
N ILE A 331 -4.06 9.99 5.77
CA ILE A 331 -3.34 10.63 6.88
C ILE A 331 -4.35 11.32 7.83
N GLY A 332 -4.25 11.01 9.13
CA GLY A 332 -5.10 11.55 10.18
C GLY A 332 -6.49 10.93 10.28
N GLU A 333 -6.83 9.97 9.41
CA GLU A 333 -8.17 9.39 9.34
C GLU A 333 -8.22 8.01 10.01
N GLU A 334 -9.28 7.74 10.77
CA GLU A 334 -9.49 6.44 11.40
C GLU A 334 -9.70 5.31 10.39
N HIS A 335 -10.21 5.63 9.20
CA HIS A 335 -10.42 4.70 8.10
C HIS A 335 -9.21 4.58 7.16
N SER A 336 -8.01 4.60 7.73
CA SER A 336 -6.74 4.34 7.03
C SER A 336 -6.35 2.86 7.16
N ILE A 337 -5.68 2.30 6.15
CA ILE A 337 -5.31 0.88 6.16
C ILE A 337 -4.13 0.54 7.09
N VAL A 338 -3.29 1.53 7.42
CA VAL A 338 -2.10 1.33 8.25
C VAL A 338 -2.39 1.73 9.70
N ASP A 339 -2.10 0.82 10.64
CA ASP A 339 -2.10 1.13 12.07
C ASP A 339 -0.71 1.56 12.52
N LEU A 340 -0.39 2.83 12.28
CA LEU A 340 0.82 3.45 12.79
C LEU A 340 0.75 3.53 14.32
N ARG A 341 1.73 2.95 15.01
CA ARG A 341 1.78 2.91 16.47
C ARG A 341 3.14 3.27 17.03
N GLU A 342 3.13 3.90 18.21
CA GLU A 342 4.32 3.99 19.05
C GLU A 342 4.74 2.57 19.44
N ALA A 343 5.98 2.22 19.11
CA ALA A 343 6.54 0.91 19.46
C ALA A 343 6.59 0.75 20.98
N ASP A 344 6.89 1.82 21.71
CA ASP A 344 6.73 1.96 23.15
C ASP A 344 5.31 2.43 23.49
N GLY A 345 4.63 1.75 24.41
CA GLY A 345 3.30 2.18 24.88
C GLY A 345 2.11 1.86 23.96
N ALA A 346 2.35 1.32 22.76
CA ALA A 346 1.32 0.74 21.89
C ALA A 346 0.22 1.72 21.41
N LYS A 347 0.41 3.02 21.56
CA LYS A 347 -0.60 4.03 21.23
C LYS A 347 -0.70 4.21 19.71
N SER A 348 -1.93 4.25 19.18
CA SER A 348 -2.15 4.64 17.78
C SER A 348 -1.78 6.11 17.55
N ILE A 349 -1.04 6.34 16.49
CA ILE A 349 -0.63 7.67 16.04
C ILE A 349 -1.59 8.07 14.91
N VAL A 350 -2.42 9.07 15.19
CA VAL A 350 -3.37 9.69 14.23
C VAL A 350 -3.08 11.19 14.04
N ASP A 351 -2.03 11.70 14.69
CA ASP A 351 -1.61 13.08 14.49
C ASP A 351 -1.06 13.22 13.06
N VAL A 352 -1.68 14.12 12.29
CA VAL A 352 -1.39 14.34 10.87
C VAL A 352 0.08 14.67 10.62
N GLU A 353 0.72 15.46 11.50
CA GLU A 353 2.09 15.91 11.30
C GLU A 353 3.10 14.84 11.71
N VAL A 354 2.74 13.98 12.66
CA VAL A 354 3.54 12.80 13.00
C VAL A 354 3.36 11.70 11.95
N GLU A 355 2.14 11.41 11.50
CA GLU A 355 1.85 10.31 10.58
C GLU A 355 2.52 10.50 9.21
N LYS A 356 2.55 11.73 8.67
CA LYS A 356 3.26 12.06 7.41
C LYS A 356 4.77 11.77 7.47
N LYS A 357 5.36 11.70 8.67
CA LYS A 357 6.77 11.32 8.83
C LYS A 357 7.01 9.86 8.50
N TYR A 358 5.99 8.99 8.53
CA TYR A 358 6.18 7.54 8.39
C TYR A 358 5.31 6.90 7.31
N CYS A 359 4.17 7.50 6.97
CA CYS A 359 3.21 6.94 6.04
C CYS A 359 3.15 7.79 4.76
N ILE A 360 3.20 7.12 3.61
CA ILE A 360 3.17 7.73 2.28
C ILE A 360 1.92 7.23 1.54
N PRO A 361 0.88 8.07 1.38
CA PRO A 361 -0.27 7.73 0.56
C PRO A 361 0.12 7.68 -0.91
N VAL A 362 0.01 6.50 -1.53
CA VAL A 362 0.45 6.29 -2.91
C VAL A 362 -0.65 6.66 -3.89
N ASN A 363 -0.34 7.60 -4.79
CA ASN A 363 -1.15 7.88 -5.96
C ASN A 363 -0.73 6.95 -7.11
N ALA A 364 -1.53 5.91 -7.37
CA ALA A 364 -1.25 4.90 -8.38
C ALA A 364 -1.00 5.48 -9.79
N LEU A 365 -1.78 6.48 -10.21
CA LEU A 365 -1.60 7.11 -11.52
C LEU A 365 -0.22 7.76 -11.62
N LYS A 366 0.15 8.59 -10.64
CA LYS A 366 1.45 9.26 -10.60
C LYS A 366 2.60 8.26 -10.48
N ALA A 367 2.43 7.22 -9.66
CA ALA A 367 3.42 6.16 -9.52
C ALA A 367 3.69 5.44 -10.85
N ILE A 368 2.70 5.32 -11.73
CA ILE A 368 2.88 4.74 -13.07
C ILE A 368 3.59 5.72 -14.02
N VAL A 369 3.13 6.98 -14.08
CA VAL A 369 3.54 7.91 -15.15
C VAL A 369 4.75 8.78 -14.80
N ASP A 370 5.13 8.87 -13.53
CA ASP A 370 6.33 9.57 -13.07
C ASP A 370 7.35 8.59 -12.50
N ASN A 371 8.45 8.40 -13.23
CA ASN A 371 9.51 7.49 -12.83
C ASN A 371 10.22 7.92 -11.52
N GLU A 372 10.18 9.20 -11.16
CA GLU A 372 10.76 9.72 -9.91
C GLU A 372 9.79 9.65 -8.73
N TYR A 373 8.53 9.23 -8.92
CA TYR A 373 7.45 9.33 -7.92
C TYR A 373 7.85 8.79 -6.55
N PHE A 374 8.15 7.49 -6.44
CA PHE A 374 8.49 6.87 -5.16
C PHE A 374 9.73 7.49 -4.52
N LEU A 375 10.72 7.88 -5.33
CA LEU A 375 11.93 8.53 -4.84
C LEU A 375 11.61 9.92 -4.27
N ASN A 376 10.75 10.69 -4.93
CA ASN A 376 10.32 12.01 -4.49
C ASN A 376 9.53 11.92 -3.18
N GLU A 377 8.55 11.01 -3.11
CA GLU A 377 7.75 10.76 -1.92
C GLU A 377 8.61 10.28 -0.74
N LEU A 378 9.54 9.35 -0.98
CA LEU A 378 10.51 8.93 0.02
C LEU A 378 11.31 10.12 0.54
N CYS A 379 11.86 10.95 -0.35
CA CYS A 379 12.64 12.12 0.06
C CYS A 379 11.82 13.14 0.83
N ALA A 380 10.54 13.34 0.50
CA ALA A 380 9.64 14.20 1.27
C ALA A 380 9.46 13.66 2.69
N CYS A 381 9.19 12.36 2.82
CA CYS A 381 9.04 11.68 4.10
C CYS A 381 10.32 11.75 4.96
N LEU A 382 11.48 11.46 4.37
CA LEU A 382 12.78 11.52 5.06
C LEU A 382 13.16 12.94 5.52
N ARG A 383 12.76 13.99 4.80
CA ARG A 383 12.94 15.38 5.27
C ARG A 383 12.17 15.62 6.56
N LEU A 384 10.94 15.13 6.67
CA LEU A 384 10.12 15.30 7.87
C LEU A 384 10.70 14.54 9.07
N GLN A 385 11.30 13.36 8.85
CA GLN A 385 12.02 12.62 9.89
C GLN A 385 13.38 13.25 10.26
N GLY A 386 14.03 13.97 9.34
CA GLY A 386 15.33 14.61 9.58
C GLY A 386 15.28 16.02 10.18
N SER A 387 14.14 16.72 10.10
CA SER A 387 14.01 18.14 10.45
C SER A 387 13.92 18.43 11.96
N GLN A 388 14.33 17.49 12.83
CA GLN A 388 14.34 17.66 14.29
C GLN A 388 15.76 17.58 14.89
N SER A 389 16.79 17.99 14.14
CA SER A 389 18.14 18.18 14.69
C SER A 389 18.46 19.65 14.98
#